data_AF-A0A285ZRY5-F1
#
_entry.id   AF-A0A285ZRY5-F1
#
_cell.length_a   1.000
_cell.length_b   1.000
_cell.length_c   1.000
_cell.angle_alpha   90.00
_cell.angle_beta   90.00
_cell.angle_gamma   90.00
#
_symmetry.space_group_name_H-M   'P 1'
#
loop_
_entity.id
_entity.type
_entity.pdbx_description
1 polymer ?
#
loop_
_entity_poly.entity_id
_entity_poly.type
_entity_poly.pdbx_seq_one_letter_code
_entity_poly.pdbx_strand_id
1 'polypeptide(L)'
;MFRRILWGIIPTLLLGIVACSDDTSSDSFTASPVYGESCSSVIGESSSSVAGVSSSDAGEKAVSSSQEILVSSSSQIAPTVSSSSVGVLVDSTACLWNAKKGEYIVKTGFDPDDKHGAGYWYSYSDNDDGGMSHVEWDAECLNDGTDCMQHLVDECGSICGKMYWDKGNAPEAVVGVAFNVAGFEDPTVDVAHPLSADISDWGGICVTYSSDLNLYVRLGVGTDTDVIAELVKSEKLVEKCFTWADFDKDGEGENPMPAAEAAKKIKNIKFGKNSGESMSGHFTIASVGKYVASGACNVGLVNSNPSSSSVSSLVLSSSSVSGDCADPKSVSEMWDGSDASWDARVITGADNGTETSGYWFSFGNDMDGVGSVNWPGPLGHEYTLEEDIFGYCKGVCGELEFAKDGYLGVGFHVAGVVEPLDGNSPAAKANISSWGGLCVTYASESDLDVVVSDIEDGNYASISQLSKVTLPKSVEVKTQCVKWNRFESVEGKNGAPDLVASILFAVQGEANAKSRINIRGLGKYSEKTNFCSTDEDPFVSGKKGLVIK
;
A
#
# COMPACT_ATOMS: atom_id res chain seq x y z
N MET A 1 61.89 -5.46 3.01
CA MET A 1 62.98 -4.91 3.84
C MET A 1 62.35 -4.15 5.00
N PHE A 2 62.78 -4.46 6.23
CA PHE A 2 62.48 -3.83 7.55
C PHE A 2 60.99 -3.78 8.00
N ARG A 3 60.55 -4.59 9.00
CA ARG A 3 60.66 -4.47 10.50
C ARG A 3 59.78 -3.32 11.06
N ARG A 4 58.99 -3.39 12.16
CA ARG A 4 58.80 -4.27 13.34
C ARG A 4 57.49 -3.82 14.07
N ILE A 5 56.64 -4.74 14.58
CA ILE A 5 56.38 -5.15 15.99
C ILE A 5 55.59 -4.16 16.90
N LEU A 6 54.43 -4.64 17.43
CA LEU A 6 53.98 -4.74 18.86
C LEU A 6 52.50 -5.22 18.84
N TRP A 7 52.08 -6.45 19.17
CA TRP A 7 52.02 -7.26 20.42
C TRP A 7 51.16 -6.70 21.58
N GLY A 8 50.12 -7.47 21.93
CA GLY A 8 49.42 -7.52 23.24
C GLY A 8 48.11 -6.70 23.30
N ILE A 9 46.97 -7.12 23.86
CA ILE A 9 46.63 -8.14 24.87
C ILE A 9 45.15 -8.55 24.68
N ILE A 10 44.84 -9.82 24.90
CA ILE A 10 43.49 -10.41 25.03
C ILE A 10 43.06 -10.30 26.50
N PRO A 11 41.78 -10.00 26.80
CA PRO A 11 41.15 -10.51 28.01
C PRO A 11 39.98 -11.44 27.67
N THR A 12 40.19 -12.71 27.98
CA THR A 12 39.17 -13.69 28.32
C THR A 12 38.56 -13.32 29.69
N LEU A 13 37.24 -13.23 29.78
CA LEU A 13 36.48 -13.28 31.04
C LEU A 13 35.29 -14.24 30.81
N LEU A 14 35.39 -15.50 31.24
CA LEU A 14 35.01 -16.08 32.53
C LEU A 14 33.50 -16.14 32.78
N LEU A 15 32.97 -17.34 32.51
CA LEU A 15 31.73 -17.92 33.00
C LEU A 15 31.61 -17.77 34.52
N GLY A 16 30.49 -17.23 34.97
CA GLY A 16 30.01 -17.30 36.35
C GLY A 16 28.68 -18.03 36.40
N ILE A 17 28.71 -19.29 36.82
CA ILE A 17 27.54 -20.09 37.19
C ILE A 17 27.14 -19.64 38.61
N VAL A 18 25.88 -19.28 38.81
CA VAL A 18 25.26 -19.20 40.14
C VAL A 18 24.19 -20.27 40.23
N ALA A 19 24.43 -21.23 41.12
CA ALA A 19 23.46 -22.19 41.60
C ALA A 19 23.41 -22.08 43.13
N CYS A 20 22.20 -21.97 43.68
CA CYS A 20 21.72 -22.32 45.02
C CYS A 20 20.23 -21.89 45.04
N SER A 21 19.26 -22.56 45.65
CA SER A 21 19.01 -23.93 46.11
C SER A 21 17.55 -23.92 46.61
N ASP A 22 16.90 -25.08 46.55
CA ASP A 22 15.59 -25.52 47.07
C ASP A 22 14.95 -24.76 48.26
N ASP A 23 13.61 -24.70 48.28
CA ASP A 23 12.79 -25.60 49.13
C ASP A 23 11.26 -25.39 48.99
N THR A 24 10.55 -26.49 48.65
CA THR A 24 9.23 -26.99 49.18
C THR A 24 7.97 -26.11 49.10
N SER A 25 6.73 -26.57 48.86
CA SER A 25 5.98 -27.84 49.02
C SER A 25 4.68 -27.71 48.16
N SER A 26 3.79 -28.67 47.86
CA SER A 26 3.53 -30.08 48.23
C SER A 26 2.36 -30.58 47.35
N ASP A 27 2.42 -31.86 46.98
CA ASP A 27 1.31 -32.82 46.86
C ASP A 27 0.21 -32.63 45.79
N SER A 28 -0.37 -33.67 45.19
CA SER A 28 -0.10 -35.11 45.06
C SER A 28 -1.20 -35.66 44.14
N PHE A 29 -0.94 -36.65 43.29
CA PHE A 29 -1.80 -37.84 43.16
C PHE A 29 -1.09 -38.93 42.35
N THR A 30 -0.78 -40.00 43.08
CA THR A 30 -0.44 -41.35 42.64
C THR A 30 -1.72 -42.03 42.10
N ALA A 31 -1.77 -43.11 41.32
CA ALA A 31 -0.82 -44.13 40.92
C ALA A 31 -1.36 -44.86 39.66
N SER A 32 -0.48 -45.35 38.79
CA SER A 32 -0.71 -46.57 37.97
C SER A 32 -0.69 -47.82 38.89
N PRO A 33 -0.85 -49.10 38.47
CA PRO A 33 -0.35 -49.77 37.24
C PRO A 33 -1.35 -50.79 36.63
N VAL A 34 -1.09 -51.48 35.51
CA VAL A 34 -0.41 -52.79 35.43
C VAL A 34 -0.58 -53.35 34.00
N TYR A 35 0.49 -53.99 33.48
CA TYR A 35 0.61 -55.13 32.53
C TYR A 35 -0.53 -55.43 31.54
N GLY A 36 -0.30 -55.83 30.29
CA GLY A 36 0.85 -56.47 29.67
C GLY A 36 0.35 -57.49 28.62
N GLU A 37 1.21 -57.76 27.64
CA GLU A 37 1.28 -58.98 26.82
C GLU A 37 0.26 -59.27 25.69
N SER A 38 0.87 -59.43 24.50
CA SER A 38 0.86 -60.65 23.67
C SER A 38 -0.03 -60.76 22.40
N CYS A 39 0.70 -60.81 21.28
CA CYS A 39 0.80 -61.94 20.32
C CYS A 39 -0.14 -62.05 19.09
N SER A 40 0.54 -61.94 17.93
CA SER A 40 0.65 -62.95 16.84
C SER A 40 -0.57 -63.24 15.94
N SER A 41 -0.47 -62.96 14.63
CA SER A 41 -0.18 -63.95 13.54
C SER A 41 -1.48 -64.63 13.00
N VAL A 42 -1.70 -65.12 11.77
CA VAL A 42 -0.90 -65.47 10.57
C VAL A 42 -1.90 -66.05 9.51
N ILE A 43 -1.59 -65.98 8.19
CA ILE A 43 -2.17 -66.72 7.00
C ILE A 43 -3.69 -66.57 6.71
N GLY A 44 -4.20 -66.64 5.48
CA GLY A 44 -3.60 -67.11 4.25
C GLY A 44 -4.51 -66.96 3.02
N GLU A 45 -3.83 -67.14 1.89
CA GLU A 45 -4.22 -67.44 0.51
C GLU A 45 -5.67 -67.87 0.23
N SER A 46 -6.17 -67.46 -0.94
CA SER A 46 -6.56 -68.42 -1.99
C SER A 46 -6.75 -67.76 -3.35
N SER A 47 -6.05 -68.32 -4.33
CA SER A 47 -6.10 -68.07 -5.77
C SER A 47 -7.11 -69.01 -6.45
N SER A 48 -7.62 -68.64 -7.63
CA SER A 48 -7.97 -69.49 -8.80
C SER A 48 -8.93 -68.71 -9.72
N SER A 49 -8.97 -68.83 -11.05
CA SER A 49 -8.13 -69.50 -12.05
C SER A 49 -8.67 -69.12 -13.45
N VAL A 50 -7.77 -68.78 -14.38
CA VAL A 50 -7.63 -69.23 -15.77
C VAL A 50 -8.87 -69.40 -16.70
N ALA A 51 -8.89 -68.63 -17.80
CA ALA A 51 -9.02 -69.03 -19.23
C ALA A 51 -9.19 -67.73 -20.05
N GLY A 52 -8.52 -67.40 -21.15
CA GLY A 52 -7.86 -68.21 -22.16
C GLY A 52 -8.59 -68.03 -23.50
N VAL A 53 -7.84 -67.57 -24.52
CA VAL A 53 -8.03 -67.74 -25.99
C VAL A 53 -8.18 -66.45 -26.82
N SER A 54 -7.20 -66.32 -27.71
CA SER A 54 -6.96 -65.35 -28.79
C SER A 54 -7.88 -65.50 -30.02
N SER A 55 -7.95 -64.46 -30.85
CA SER A 55 -7.83 -64.61 -32.32
C SER A 55 -7.49 -63.27 -32.99
N SER A 56 -6.56 -63.36 -33.93
CA SER A 56 -6.12 -62.35 -34.90
C SER A 56 -7.19 -62.05 -35.97
N ASP A 57 -7.11 -60.91 -36.64
CA ASP A 57 -6.74 -60.87 -38.07
C ASP A 57 -6.73 -59.46 -38.68
N ALA A 58 -5.88 -59.35 -39.69
CA ALA A 58 -5.50 -58.18 -40.46
C ALA A 58 -6.56 -57.75 -41.49
N GLY A 59 -6.43 -56.53 -42.01
CA GLY A 59 -7.17 -56.10 -43.20
C GLY A 59 -6.89 -54.67 -43.61
N GLU A 60 -5.89 -54.49 -44.48
CA GLU A 60 -5.66 -53.31 -45.30
C GLU A 60 -6.93 -52.88 -46.07
N LYS A 61 -7.13 -51.55 -46.25
CA LYS A 61 -7.19 -50.94 -47.59
C LYS A 61 -7.29 -49.43 -47.54
N ALA A 62 -6.32 -48.81 -48.19
CA ALA A 62 -6.37 -47.45 -48.72
C ALA A 62 -7.43 -47.32 -49.81
N VAL A 63 -8.11 -46.16 -49.88
CA VAL A 63 -8.57 -45.56 -51.14
C VAL A 63 -8.45 -44.03 -51.04
N SER A 64 -7.82 -43.50 -52.09
CA SER A 64 -7.55 -42.10 -52.44
C SER A 64 -8.65 -41.53 -53.35
N SER A 65 -8.91 -40.22 -53.26
CA SER A 65 -9.13 -39.27 -54.39
C SER A 65 -9.67 -37.95 -53.80
N SER A 66 -8.97 -36.81 -53.86
CA SER A 66 -8.65 -35.94 -55.01
C SER A 66 -9.87 -35.26 -55.65
N GLN A 67 -9.84 -33.91 -55.66
CA GLN A 67 -10.00 -33.01 -56.83
C GLN A 67 -11.40 -32.37 -56.92
N GLU A 68 -11.68 -31.11 -57.32
CA GLU A 68 -10.92 -30.03 -57.98
C GLU A 68 -11.45 -28.63 -57.58
N ILE A 69 -10.60 -27.67 -57.91
CA ILE A 69 -10.79 -26.22 -58.08
C ILE A 69 -11.93 -25.89 -59.07
N LEU A 70 -12.72 -24.85 -58.79
CA LEU A 70 -13.36 -24.04 -59.84
C LEU A 70 -13.23 -22.54 -59.54
N VAL A 71 -12.43 -21.90 -60.37
CA VAL A 71 -12.31 -20.46 -60.57
C VAL A 71 -13.48 -20.00 -61.44
N SER A 72 -14.12 -18.89 -61.10
CA SER A 72 -14.92 -18.11 -62.05
C SER A 72 -14.83 -16.63 -61.72
N SER A 73 -14.14 -15.91 -62.60
CA SER A 73 -14.08 -14.46 -62.66
C SER A 73 -15.33 -13.92 -63.37
N SER A 74 -15.92 -12.84 -62.86
CA SER A 74 -16.71 -11.91 -63.68
C SER A 74 -16.67 -10.52 -63.07
N SER A 75 -16.10 -9.61 -63.85
CA SER A 75 -15.89 -8.19 -63.63
C SER A 75 -17.18 -7.38 -63.77
N GLN A 76 -17.51 -6.54 -62.78
CA GLN A 76 -18.28 -5.31 -62.99
C GLN A 76 -17.78 -4.18 -62.06
N ILE A 77 -17.86 -2.96 -62.59
CA ILE A 77 -17.16 -1.74 -62.20
C ILE A 77 -17.97 -0.95 -61.16
N ALA A 78 -17.29 -0.54 -60.06
CA ALA A 78 -17.42 0.63 -59.16
C ALA A 78 -18.81 1.14 -58.70
N PRO A 79 -18.93 1.56 -57.42
CA PRO A 79 -18.38 2.85 -57.05
C PRO A 79 -17.45 2.82 -55.83
N THR A 80 -16.48 3.72 -55.87
CA THR A 80 -15.59 4.14 -54.79
C THR A 80 -16.30 4.23 -53.43
N VAL A 81 -15.99 3.27 -52.57
CA VAL A 81 -16.20 3.37 -51.12
C VAL A 81 -14.86 3.60 -50.46
N SER A 82 -14.83 4.64 -49.65
CA SER A 82 -13.73 5.09 -48.82
C SER A 82 -13.02 3.92 -48.13
N SER A 83 -11.69 3.96 -48.12
CA SER A 83 -10.83 3.03 -47.42
C SER A 83 -11.07 3.10 -45.91
N SER A 84 -12.01 2.31 -45.42
CA SER A 84 -12.10 1.94 -44.02
C SER A 84 -10.81 1.18 -43.68
N SER A 85 -10.06 1.70 -42.72
CA SER A 85 -8.97 0.99 -42.07
C SER A 85 -9.44 -0.42 -41.72
N VAL A 86 -8.81 -1.44 -42.30
CA VAL A 86 -9.00 -2.83 -41.92
C VAL A 86 -8.66 -2.92 -40.44
N GLY A 87 -9.69 -2.96 -39.60
CA GLY A 87 -9.53 -3.33 -38.20
C GLY A 87 -8.94 -4.73 -38.19
N VAL A 88 -7.71 -4.85 -37.72
CA VAL A 88 -7.12 -6.14 -37.39
C VAL A 88 -8.11 -6.83 -36.46
N LEU A 89 -8.63 -7.99 -36.87
CA LEU A 89 -9.50 -8.80 -36.04
C LEU A 89 -8.66 -9.29 -34.87
N VAL A 90 -8.77 -8.58 -33.75
CA VAL A 90 -8.16 -9.01 -32.47
C VAL A 90 -8.95 -10.24 -32.01
N ASP A 91 -8.24 -11.35 -31.82
CA ASP A 91 -8.83 -12.57 -31.26
C ASP A 91 -9.25 -12.29 -29.82
N SER A 92 -10.55 -12.10 -29.60
CA SER A 92 -11.09 -11.78 -28.29
C SER A 92 -10.89 -12.90 -27.26
N THR A 93 -10.54 -14.11 -27.69
CA THR A 93 -10.28 -15.25 -26.79
C THR A 93 -8.86 -15.26 -26.23
N ALA A 94 -7.94 -14.51 -26.85
CA ALA A 94 -6.58 -14.34 -26.35
C ALA A 94 -6.49 -13.30 -25.22
N CYS A 95 -7.47 -12.39 -25.12
CA CYS A 95 -7.47 -11.38 -24.07
C CYS A 95 -7.93 -11.98 -22.74
N LEU A 96 -7.03 -12.02 -21.76
CA LEU A 96 -7.28 -12.60 -20.44
C LEU A 96 -7.86 -11.56 -19.48
N TRP A 97 -7.46 -10.30 -19.64
CA TRP A 97 -7.92 -9.19 -18.82
C TRP A 97 -7.84 -7.87 -19.58
N ASN A 98 -8.90 -7.07 -19.50
CA ASN A 98 -8.96 -5.74 -20.09
C ASN A 98 -9.71 -4.76 -19.18
N ALA A 99 -8.96 -3.85 -18.54
CA ALA A 99 -9.53 -2.85 -17.64
C ALA A 99 -10.56 -1.93 -18.33
N LYS A 100 -10.37 -1.59 -19.62
CA LYS A 100 -11.33 -0.75 -20.37
C LYS A 100 -12.69 -1.42 -20.58
N LYS A 101 -12.80 -2.72 -20.32
CA LYS A 101 -14.08 -3.45 -20.30
C LYS A 101 -14.70 -3.55 -18.90
N GLY A 102 -14.10 -2.94 -17.88
CA GLY A 102 -14.52 -3.06 -16.48
C GLY A 102 -14.25 -4.46 -15.92
N GLU A 103 -13.18 -5.14 -16.39
CA GLU A 103 -12.78 -6.43 -15.86
C GLU A 103 -11.81 -6.23 -14.68
N TYR A 104 -12.03 -6.93 -13.57
CA TYR A 104 -11.24 -6.76 -12.34
C TYR A 104 -10.36 -7.97 -12.02
N ILE A 105 -10.63 -9.12 -12.65
CA ILE A 105 -9.93 -10.39 -12.43
C ILE A 105 -9.35 -10.87 -13.75
N VAL A 106 -8.11 -11.35 -13.74
CA VAL A 106 -7.50 -11.98 -14.90
C VAL A 106 -8.09 -13.36 -15.12
N LYS A 107 -8.65 -13.60 -16.31
CA LYS A 107 -9.28 -14.89 -16.65
C LYS A 107 -8.22 -15.93 -17.00
N THR A 108 -7.54 -16.45 -15.99
CA THR A 108 -6.43 -17.41 -16.18
C THR A 108 -6.91 -18.78 -16.66
N GLY A 109 -8.14 -19.16 -16.28
CA GLY A 109 -8.73 -20.46 -16.58
C GLY A 109 -8.41 -21.57 -15.58
N PHE A 110 -7.79 -21.24 -14.43
CA PHE A 110 -7.34 -22.21 -13.42
C PHE A 110 -8.07 -22.15 -12.07
N ASP A 111 -9.09 -21.30 -11.90
CA ASP A 111 -9.93 -21.24 -10.70
C ASP A 111 -11.42 -21.37 -11.09
N PRO A 112 -11.89 -22.59 -11.36
CA PRO A 112 -13.23 -22.81 -11.91
C PRO A 112 -14.35 -22.57 -10.90
N ASP A 113 -14.04 -22.46 -9.61
CA ASP A 113 -15.01 -22.24 -8.55
C ASP A 113 -14.79 -20.95 -7.76
N ASP A 114 -13.92 -20.06 -8.24
CA ASP A 114 -13.62 -18.73 -7.67
C ASP A 114 -13.23 -18.76 -6.18
N LYS A 115 -12.66 -19.88 -5.72
CA LYS A 115 -12.30 -20.07 -4.30
C LYS A 115 -10.82 -19.93 -4.05
N HIS A 116 -9.98 -20.12 -5.05
CA HIS A 116 -8.54 -20.19 -4.84
C HIS A 116 -7.87 -18.83 -5.04
N GLY A 117 -8.59 -17.85 -5.60
CA GLY A 117 -8.07 -16.50 -5.79
C GLY A 117 -7.17 -16.39 -7.02
N ALA A 118 -7.40 -17.17 -8.07
CA ALA A 118 -6.64 -16.99 -9.31
C ALA A 118 -7.04 -15.70 -10.04
N GLY A 119 -6.04 -15.04 -10.62
CA GLY A 119 -6.22 -13.83 -11.42
C GLY A 119 -6.51 -12.57 -10.62
N TYR A 120 -6.60 -12.66 -9.28
CA TYR A 120 -6.72 -11.50 -8.42
C TYR A 120 -5.39 -10.75 -8.35
N TRP A 121 -5.48 -9.44 -8.49
CA TRP A 121 -4.35 -8.53 -8.43
C TRP A 121 -3.97 -8.22 -6.99
N TYR A 122 -2.67 -8.08 -6.75
CA TYR A 122 -2.09 -7.66 -5.47
C TYR A 122 -0.80 -6.88 -5.70
N SER A 123 -0.44 -5.99 -4.78
CA SER A 123 0.91 -5.41 -4.71
C SER A 123 1.85 -6.33 -3.94
N TYR A 124 3.13 -6.30 -4.28
CA TYR A 124 4.18 -6.96 -3.50
C TYR A 124 5.34 -6.00 -3.27
N SER A 125 6.04 -6.17 -2.15
CA SER A 125 7.22 -5.39 -1.80
C SER A 125 8.27 -6.24 -1.07
N ASP A 126 9.36 -5.58 -0.67
CA ASP A 126 10.48 -6.09 0.11
C ASP A 126 10.32 -5.87 1.63
N ASN A 127 9.12 -5.52 2.10
CA ASN A 127 8.87 -5.20 3.51
C ASN A 127 9.23 -6.36 4.46
N ASP A 128 8.96 -7.61 4.04
CA ASP A 128 9.31 -8.81 4.81
C ASP A 128 10.83 -8.99 5.00
N ASP A 129 11.62 -8.38 4.12
CA ASP A 129 13.09 -8.36 4.18
C ASP A 129 13.64 -7.08 4.84
N GLY A 130 12.78 -6.22 5.38
CA GLY A 130 13.13 -4.93 5.99
C GLY A 130 13.29 -3.78 4.99
N GLY A 131 12.74 -3.93 3.78
CA GLY A 131 12.65 -2.86 2.79
C GLY A 131 11.50 -1.88 3.07
N MET A 132 11.50 -0.78 2.34
CA MET A 132 10.53 0.31 2.45
C MET A 132 9.83 0.60 1.11
N SER A 133 9.95 -0.32 0.15
CA SER A 133 9.39 -0.14 -1.17
C SER A 133 7.86 -0.31 -1.14
N HIS A 134 7.13 0.52 -1.87
CA HIS A 134 5.65 0.45 -1.89
C HIS A 134 5.06 1.02 -3.17
N VAL A 135 3.78 0.72 -3.40
CA VAL A 135 2.97 1.29 -4.48
C VAL A 135 2.03 2.32 -3.90
N GLU A 136 2.10 3.54 -4.41
CA GLU A 136 1.09 4.57 -4.19
C GLU A 136 0.11 4.54 -5.37
N TRP A 137 -1.18 4.36 -5.11
CA TRP A 137 -2.18 4.22 -6.15
C TRP A 137 -2.72 5.58 -6.60
N ASP A 138 -2.97 5.75 -7.90
CA ASP A 138 -3.50 7.03 -8.43
C ASP A 138 -4.99 7.26 -8.09
N ALA A 139 -5.66 6.25 -7.51
CA ALA A 139 -7.02 6.34 -7.00
C ALA A 139 -7.09 5.82 -5.55
N GLU A 140 -8.03 6.36 -4.77
CA GLU A 140 -8.21 6.04 -3.35
C GLU A 140 -8.63 4.58 -3.15
N CYS A 141 -7.67 3.75 -2.80
CA CYS A 141 -7.92 2.36 -2.44
C CYS A 141 -8.37 2.27 -0.98
N LEU A 142 -9.70 2.19 -0.77
CA LEU A 142 -10.30 2.15 0.56
C LEU A 142 -9.88 0.93 1.40
N ASN A 143 -9.37 -0.15 0.78
CA ASN A 143 -8.83 -1.36 1.42
C ASN A 143 -7.73 -1.97 0.52
N ASP A 144 -6.78 -2.74 1.06
CA ASP A 144 -5.68 -3.42 0.33
C ASP A 144 -6.11 -4.67 -0.46
N GLY A 145 -7.41 -4.88 -0.63
CA GLY A 145 -7.99 -6.05 -1.27
C GLY A 145 -8.43 -5.86 -2.73
N THR A 146 -9.25 -6.80 -3.19
CA THR A 146 -9.81 -6.85 -4.55
C THR A 146 -10.63 -5.61 -4.90
N ASP A 147 -11.19 -4.96 -3.89
CA ASP A 147 -12.00 -3.75 -4.01
C ASP A 147 -11.16 -2.55 -4.44
N CYS A 148 -9.88 -2.47 -4.03
CA CYS A 148 -8.94 -1.44 -4.52
C CYS A 148 -8.67 -1.60 -6.01
N MET A 149 -8.41 -2.82 -6.46
CA MET A 149 -8.12 -3.09 -7.87
C MET A 149 -9.33 -2.82 -8.75
N GLN A 150 -10.54 -3.09 -8.25
CA GLN A 150 -11.77 -2.69 -8.91
C GLN A 150 -11.88 -1.16 -9.02
N HIS A 151 -11.63 -0.43 -7.93
CA HIS A 151 -11.70 1.02 -7.93
C HIS A 151 -10.69 1.65 -8.89
N LEU A 152 -9.46 1.14 -8.95
CA LEU A 152 -8.45 1.58 -9.91
C LEU A 152 -8.91 1.39 -11.35
N VAL A 153 -9.52 0.25 -11.66
CA VAL A 153 -10.09 -0.01 -12.98
C VAL A 153 -11.23 0.96 -13.29
N ASP A 154 -12.08 1.30 -12.32
CA ASP A 154 -13.20 2.23 -12.53
C ASP A 154 -12.72 3.68 -12.76
N GLU A 155 -11.75 4.16 -11.97
CA GLU A 155 -11.26 5.54 -12.02
C GLU A 155 -10.21 5.77 -13.12
N CYS A 156 -9.22 4.88 -13.23
CA CYS A 156 -8.16 5.00 -14.23
C CYS A 156 -8.48 4.28 -15.55
N GLY A 157 -9.38 3.31 -15.54
CA GLY A 157 -9.55 2.38 -16.67
C GLY A 157 -8.32 1.48 -16.87
N SER A 158 -7.57 1.21 -15.79
CA SER A 158 -6.32 0.43 -15.73
C SER A 158 -5.86 0.26 -14.26
N ILE A 159 -4.88 -0.61 -14.00
CA ILE A 159 -4.12 -0.56 -12.75
C ILE A 159 -3.07 0.54 -12.90
N CYS A 160 -3.18 1.61 -12.11
CA CYS A 160 -2.43 2.86 -12.24
C CYS A 160 -1.84 3.25 -10.87
N GLY A 161 -0.62 3.77 -10.86
CA GLY A 161 -0.01 4.26 -9.64
C GLY A 161 1.43 4.67 -9.85
N LYS A 162 2.12 4.90 -8.74
CA LYS A 162 3.52 5.24 -8.65
C LYS A 162 4.22 4.23 -7.74
N MET A 163 5.26 3.60 -8.28
CA MET A 163 6.10 2.69 -7.51
C MET A 163 7.24 3.48 -6.87
N TYR A 164 7.52 3.21 -5.60
CA TYR A 164 8.66 3.70 -4.85
C TYR A 164 9.55 2.51 -4.50
N TRP A 165 10.77 2.51 -5.01
CA TRP A 165 11.81 1.57 -4.62
C TRP A 165 12.63 2.22 -3.52
N ASP A 166 12.57 1.65 -2.34
CA ASP A 166 13.44 2.01 -1.23
C ASP A 166 13.88 0.73 -0.52
N LYS A 167 15.17 0.43 -0.68
CA LYS A 167 15.77 -0.80 -0.18
C LYS A 167 15.70 -0.89 1.35
N GLY A 168 15.63 0.23 2.08
CA GLY A 168 15.71 0.22 3.53
C GLY A 168 16.88 -0.66 4.02
N ASN A 169 16.56 -1.71 4.80
CA ASN A 169 17.49 -2.73 5.28
C ASN A 169 17.49 -4.02 4.45
N ALA A 170 16.58 -4.18 3.48
CA ALA A 170 16.54 -5.33 2.58
C ALA A 170 17.82 -5.43 1.74
N PRO A 171 18.15 -6.58 1.13
CA PRO A 171 19.30 -6.72 0.25
C PRO A 171 19.14 -5.98 -1.09
N GLU A 172 17.92 -5.82 -1.58
CA GLU A 172 17.56 -5.09 -2.81
C GLU A 172 16.20 -4.43 -2.64
N ALA A 173 15.97 -3.30 -3.31
CA ALA A 173 14.66 -2.67 -3.37
C ALA A 173 13.76 -3.46 -4.34
N VAL A 174 12.61 -3.95 -3.88
CA VAL A 174 11.66 -4.71 -4.71
C VAL A 174 10.26 -4.20 -4.51
N VAL A 175 9.60 -3.81 -5.60
CA VAL A 175 8.16 -3.50 -5.59
C VAL A 175 7.53 -3.78 -6.94
N GLY A 176 6.25 -4.14 -6.92
CA GLY A 176 5.44 -4.26 -8.10
C GLY A 176 4.00 -4.66 -7.84
N VAL A 177 3.33 -5.06 -8.91
CA VAL A 177 1.97 -5.62 -8.90
C VAL A 177 1.98 -6.99 -9.54
N ALA A 178 1.11 -7.89 -9.09
CA ALA A 178 1.11 -9.28 -9.52
C ALA A 178 -0.28 -9.90 -9.46
N PHE A 179 -0.42 -11.06 -10.09
CA PHE A 179 -1.57 -11.94 -9.89
C PHE A 179 -1.12 -13.41 -9.89
N ASN A 180 -1.82 -14.23 -9.11
CA ASN A 180 -1.58 -15.68 -9.09
C ASN A 180 -2.30 -16.36 -10.27
N VAL A 181 -1.66 -17.33 -10.90
CA VAL A 181 -2.21 -18.00 -12.09
C VAL A 181 -3.27 -19.04 -11.70
N ALA A 182 -3.02 -19.83 -10.66
CA ALA A 182 -3.94 -20.86 -10.16
C ALA A 182 -4.43 -20.61 -8.72
N GLY A 183 -4.18 -19.42 -8.18
CA GLY A 183 -4.57 -19.08 -6.81
C GLY A 183 -3.73 -19.81 -5.76
N PHE A 184 -4.34 -20.14 -4.63
CA PHE A 184 -3.72 -20.75 -3.45
C PHE A 184 -4.33 -22.12 -3.13
N GLU A 185 -3.55 -23.00 -2.50
CA GLU A 185 -4.03 -24.32 -2.07
C GLU A 185 -5.13 -24.21 -0.99
N ASP A 186 -4.93 -23.31 -0.03
CA ASP A 186 -5.91 -22.89 0.95
C ASP A 186 -5.78 -21.37 1.14
N PRO A 187 -6.76 -20.57 0.72
CA PRO A 187 -6.72 -19.11 0.86
C PRO A 187 -7.01 -18.65 2.30
N THR A 188 -7.39 -19.57 3.21
CA THR A 188 -7.83 -19.24 4.57
C THR A 188 -6.74 -19.35 5.63
N VAL A 189 -5.54 -19.77 5.23
CA VAL A 189 -4.39 -19.92 6.14
C VAL A 189 -3.42 -18.75 6.01
N ASP A 190 -2.81 -18.37 7.14
CA ASP A 190 -1.93 -17.19 7.26
C ASP A 190 -0.72 -17.20 6.31
N VAL A 191 -0.28 -18.38 5.87
CA VAL A 191 0.79 -18.54 4.87
C VAL A 191 0.25 -19.37 3.70
N ALA A 192 -0.54 -18.72 2.85
CA ALA A 192 -1.13 -19.36 1.69
C ALA A 192 -0.06 -19.68 0.63
N HIS A 193 0.04 -20.96 0.22
CA HIS A 193 0.98 -21.40 -0.80
C HIS A 193 0.35 -21.30 -2.20
N PRO A 194 0.94 -20.52 -3.13
CA PRO A 194 0.39 -20.38 -4.47
C PRO A 194 0.56 -21.67 -5.28
N LEU A 195 -0.53 -22.08 -5.95
CA LEU A 195 -0.60 -23.25 -6.81
C LEU A 195 0.11 -23.01 -8.14
N SER A 196 0.77 -24.05 -8.66
CA SER A 196 1.41 -24.01 -9.97
C SER A 196 0.45 -24.43 -11.08
N ALA A 197 0.48 -23.74 -12.22
CA ALA A 197 -0.26 -24.07 -13.43
C ALA A 197 0.66 -24.20 -14.66
N ASP A 198 0.17 -24.94 -15.65
CA ASP A 198 0.77 -25.05 -16.98
C ASP A 198 0.06 -24.10 -17.94
N ILE A 199 0.72 -22.98 -18.25
CA ILE A 199 0.25 -21.97 -19.22
C ILE A 199 0.97 -22.09 -20.57
N SER A 200 1.61 -23.22 -20.87
CA SER A 200 2.37 -23.40 -22.12
C SER A 200 1.53 -23.12 -23.37
N ASP A 201 0.22 -23.38 -23.31
CA ASP A 201 -0.74 -23.15 -24.39
C ASP A 201 -0.98 -21.66 -24.68
N TRP A 202 -0.61 -20.74 -23.79
CA TRP A 202 -0.71 -19.30 -24.04
C TRP A 202 0.32 -18.83 -25.09
N GLY A 203 1.36 -19.63 -25.36
CA GLY A 203 2.43 -19.32 -26.32
C GLY A 203 3.34 -18.15 -25.95
N GLY A 204 2.99 -17.42 -24.88
CA GLY A 204 3.63 -16.21 -24.40
C GLY A 204 2.60 -15.29 -23.73
N ILE A 205 2.98 -14.04 -23.51
CA ILE A 205 2.14 -13.02 -22.88
C ILE A 205 2.18 -11.70 -23.64
N CYS A 206 1.04 -11.05 -23.77
CA CYS A 206 0.91 -9.68 -24.24
C CYS A 206 0.47 -8.78 -23.07
N VAL A 207 1.12 -7.63 -22.93
CA VAL A 207 0.87 -6.66 -21.86
C VAL A 207 0.72 -5.29 -22.48
N THR A 208 -0.36 -4.59 -22.17
CA THR A 208 -0.52 -3.19 -22.55
C THR A 208 -0.26 -2.30 -21.35
N TYR A 209 0.77 -1.46 -21.43
CA TYR A 209 1.27 -0.68 -20.30
C TYR A 209 1.85 0.67 -20.72
N SER A 210 2.06 1.54 -19.73
CA SER A 210 2.96 2.70 -19.79
C SER A 210 3.75 2.77 -18.49
N SER A 211 4.97 3.30 -18.53
CA SER A 211 5.76 3.52 -17.31
C SER A 211 6.88 4.52 -17.56
N ASP A 212 7.19 5.30 -16.52
CA ASP A 212 8.33 6.23 -16.49
C ASP A 212 9.68 5.49 -16.51
N LEU A 213 9.67 4.23 -16.08
CA LEU A 213 10.84 3.39 -15.88
C LEU A 213 10.74 2.10 -16.70
N ASN A 214 11.88 1.43 -16.88
CA ASN A 214 11.86 0.07 -17.38
C ASN A 214 11.35 -0.83 -16.25
N LEU A 215 10.36 -1.67 -16.56
CA LEU A 215 9.83 -2.70 -15.67
C LEU A 215 10.15 -4.08 -16.25
N TYR A 216 9.90 -5.13 -15.49
CA TYR A 216 9.97 -6.51 -15.94
C TYR A 216 8.61 -7.17 -15.84
N VAL A 217 8.26 -7.98 -16.83
CA VAL A 217 7.32 -9.10 -16.62
C VAL A 217 8.13 -10.24 -16.06
N ARG A 218 7.75 -10.74 -14.89
CA ARG A 218 8.43 -11.83 -14.20
C ARG A 218 7.48 -13.02 -14.05
N LEU A 219 7.91 -14.18 -14.50
CA LEU A 219 7.17 -15.43 -14.36
C LEU A 219 7.64 -16.13 -13.09
N GLY A 220 6.80 -16.10 -12.06
CA GLY A 220 7.08 -16.68 -10.76
C GLY A 220 6.90 -18.18 -10.75
N VAL A 221 7.98 -18.94 -10.60
CA VAL A 221 7.93 -20.43 -10.53
C VAL A 221 8.27 -20.92 -9.12
N GLY A 222 9.19 -20.25 -8.43
CA GLY A 222 9.78 -20.66 -7.15
C GLY A 222 10.70 -19.57 -6.61
N THR A 223 11.41 -19.82 -5.50
CA THR A 223 12.19 -18.79 -4.79
C THR A 223 13.36 -18.22 -5.58
N ASP A 224 13.89 -18.94 -6.59
CA ASP A 224 15.10 -18.54 -7.33
C ASP A 224 15.06 -18.95 -8.82
N THR A 225 13.88 -19.19 -9.37
CA THR A 225 13.72 -19.75 -10.73
C THR A 225 12.89 -18.87 -11.65
N ASP A 226 12.81 -17.59 -11.30
CA ASP A 226 12.02 -16.64 -12.05
C ASP A 226 12.72 -16.27 -13.35
N VAL A 227 11.92 -16.13 -14.40
CA VAL A 227 12.36 -15.66 -15.71
C VAL A 227 11.68 -14.34 -16.02
N ILE A 228 12.41 -13.41 -16.64
CA ILE A 228 12.02 -12.03 -16.85
C ILE A 228 12.06 -11.65 -18.34
N ALA A 229 11.17 -10.74 -18.72
CA ALA A 229 11.22 -10.02 -19.98
C ALA A 229 11.07 -8.52 -19.70
N GLU A 230 11.85 -7.69 -20.38
CA GLU A 230 11.87 -6.24 -20.13
C GLU A 230 10.71 -5.51 -20.82
N LEU A 231 9.94 -4.79 -20.01
CA LEU A 231 9.01 -3.75 -20.41
C LEU A 231 9.76 -2.41 -20.45
N VAL A 232 10.28 -2.06 -21.62
CA VAL A 232 10.99 -0.79 -21.83
C VAL A 232 10.07 0.39 -21.48
N LYS A 233 10.60 1.42 -20.82
CA LYS A 233 9.85 2.62 -20.47
C LYS A 233 9.07 3.19 -21.66
N SER A 234 7.87 3.70 -21.39
CA SER A 234 7.01 4.30 -22.39
C SER A 234 6.05 5.28 -21.75
N GLU A 235 6.12 6.55 -22.16
CA GLU A 235 5.19 7.62 -21.75
C GLU A 235 3.77 7.45 -22.32
N LYS A 236 3.63 6.60 -23.34
CA LYS A 236 2.35 6.28 -23.97
C LYS A 236 2.01 4.83 -23.72
N LEU A 237 0.71 4.56 -23.65
CA LEU A 237 0.20 3.20 -23.56
C LEU A 237 0.61 2.41 -24.82
N VAL A 238 1.36 1.33 -24.63
CA VAL A 238 1.88 0.45 -25.69
C VAL A 238 1.61 -1.00 -25.35
N GLU A 239 1.33 -1.82 -26.35
CA GLU A 239 1.25 -3.27 -26.18
C GLU A 239 2.60 -3.92 -26.54
N LYS A 240 3.08 -4.81 -25.66
CA LYS A 240 4.26 -5.64 -25.88
C LYS A 240 3.89 -7.10 -25.71
N CYS A 241 4.24 -7.89 -26.71
CA CYS A 241 3.99 -9.32 -26.75
C CYS A 241 5.32 -10.06 -26.75
N PHE A 242 5.46 -10.98 -25.81
CA PHE A 242 6.61 -11.83 -25.60
C PHE A 242 6.20 -13.28 -25.82
N THR A 243 6.94 -14.00 -26.63
CA THR A 243 6.93 -15.46 -26.64
C THR A 243 7.73 -15.99 -25.46
N TRP A 244 7.59 -17.27 -25.13
CA TRP A 244 8.45 -17.89 -24.11
C TRP A 244 9.94 -17.83 -24.44
N ALA A 245 10.34 -17.60 -25.70
CA ALA A 245 11.76 -17.47 -26.06
C ALA A 245 12.33 -16.07 -25.74
N ASP A 246 11.48 -15.08 -25.48
CA ASP A 246 11.90 -13.70 -25.19
C ASP A 246 12.23 -13.47 -23.71
N PHE A 247 11.91 -14.44 -22.84
CA PHE A 247 12.22 -14.40 -21.41
C PHE A 247 13.61 -14.98 -21.15
N ASP A 248 14.38 -14.27 -20.34
CA ASP A 248 15.70 -14.70 -19.86
C ASP A 248 15.67 -14.85 -18.33
N LYS A 249 16.70 -15.46 -17.74
CA LYS A 249 16.77 -15.60 -16.28
C LYS A 249 16.98 -14.26 -15.58
N ASP A 250 16.43 -14.17 -14.38
CA ASP A 250 16.78 -13.10 -13.45
C ASP A 250 18.10 -13.45 -12.74
N GLY A 251 19.22 -12.81 -13.11
CA GLY A 251 20.51 -12.92 -12.40
C GLY A 251 21.55 -13.92 -12.97
N GLU A 252 22.58 -14.25 -12.16
CA GLU A 252 23.80 -14.96 -12.62
C GLU A 252 23.83 -16.49 -12.40
N GLY A 253 22.73 -17.14 -12.02
CA GLY A 253 22.71 -18.59 -11.76
C GLY A 253 23.20 -19.50 -12.90
N GLU A 254 23.91 -20.58 -12.57
CA GLU A 254 24.36 -21.61 -13.52
C GLU A 254 23.17 -22.48 -13.97
N ASN A 255 22.95 -22.61 -15.28
CA ASN A 255 21.87 -23.39 -15.93
C ASN A 255 20.43 -22.89 -15.64
N PRO A 256 20.02 -21.75 -16.20
CA PRO A 256 18.65 -21.27 -16.05
C PRO A 256 17.61 -22.22 -16.64
N MET A 257 16.48 -22.33 -15.96
CA MET A 257 15.30 -22.99 -16.50
C MET A 257 14.83 -22.22 -17.75
N PRO A 258 14.70 -22.88 -18.92
CA PRO A 258 14.12 -22.24 -20.08
C PRO A 258 12.70 -21.76 -19.76
N ALA A 259 12.32 -20.57 -20.20
CA ALA A 259 11.00 -20.03 -19.90
C ALA A 259 9.83 -20.88 -20.44
N ALA A 260 10.05 -21.68 -21.50
CA ALA A 260 9.09 -22.68 -21.96
C ALA A 260 8.89 -23.86 -20.98
N GLU A 261 9.89 -24.17 -20.14
CA GLU A 261 9.73 -25.09 -19.01
C GLU A 261 9.14 -24.40 -17.79
N ALA A 262 9.52 -23.14 -17.54
CA ALA A 262 8.92 -22.30 -16.50
C ALA A 262 7.40 -22.20 -16.68
N ALA A 263 6.94 -21.97 -17.92
CA ALA A 263 5.53 -21.88 -18.30
C ALA A 263 4.68 -23.08 -17.87
N LYS A 264 5.28 -24.26 -17.64
CA LYS A 264 4.58 -25.47 -17.18
C LYS A 264 4.28 -25.48 -15.68
N LYS A 265 4.87 -24.55 -14.91
CA LYS A 265 4.87 -24.56 -13.44
C LYS A 265 4.71 -23.15 -12.86
N ILE A 266 4.09 -22.22 -13.59
CA ILE A 266 3.96 -20.83 -13.13
C ILE A 266 2.97 -20.76 -11.98
N LYS A 267 3.36 -20.01 -10.95
CA LYS A 267 2.54 -19.68 -9.80
C LYS A 267 1.92 -18.30 -9.91
N ASN A 268 2.71 -17.31 -10.33
CA ASN A 268 2.26 -15.92 -10.49
C ASN A 268 2.96 -15.22 -11.65
N ILE A 269 2.37 -14.11 -12.07
CA ILE A 269 2.95 -13.21 -13.06
C ILE A 269 3.05 -11.84 -12.38
N LYS A 270 4.25 -11.29 -12.35
CA LYS A 270 4.57 -10.04 -11.65
C LYS A 270 5.03 -8.98 -12.63
N PHE A 271 4.73 -7.73 -12.32
CA PHE A 271 5.14 -6.53 -13.04
C PHE A 271 5.82 -5.59 -12.06
N GLY A 272 7.11 -5.37 -12.24
CA GLY A 272 7.89 -4.56 -11.31
C GLY A 272 9.36 -4.65 -11.63
N LYS A 273 10.21 -4.23 -10.70
CA LYS A 273 11.66 -4.22 -10.88
C LYS A 273 12.38 -4.41 -9.55
N ASN A 274 13.61 -4.92 -9.62
CA ASN A 274 14.56 -4.86 -8.52
C ASN A 274 15.51 -3.67 -8.74
N SER A 275 15.84 -2.93 -7.69
CA SER A 275 16.78 -1.81 -7.75
C SER A 275 17.74 -1.82 -6.58
N GLY A 276 19.01 -1.51 -6.85
CA GLY A 276 19.98 -1.21 -5.79
C GLY A 276 19.95 0.25 -5.32
N GLU A 277 19.18 1.09 -6.01
CA GLU A 277 19.08 2.54 -5.77
C GLU A 277 17.64 2.94 -5.49
N SER A 278 17.46 3.96 -4.64
CA SER A 278 16.15 4.55 -4.39
C SER A 278 15.65 5.31 -5.62
N MET A 279 14.46 4.98 -6.09
CA MET A 279 13.87 5.59 -7.28
C MET A 279 12.35 5.53 -7.22
N SER A 280 11.67 6.36 -8.02
CA SER A 280 10.22 6.26 -8.19
C SER A 280 9.80 6.56 -9.61
N GLY A 281 8.62 6.08 -9.99
CA GLY A 281 8.06 6.32 -11.31
C GLY A 281 6.62 5.84 -11.44
N HIS A 282 5.84 6.53 -12.26
CA HIS A 282 4.49 6.11 -12.56
C HIS A 282 4.47 4.87 -13.45
N PHE A 283 3.43 4.08 -13.31
CA PHE A 283 3.14 2.95 -14.16
C PHE A 283 1.64 2.81 -14.39
N THR A 284 1.31 2.09 -15.46
CA THR A 284 -0.06 1.74 -15.81
C THR A 284 -0.06 0.39 -16.50
N ILE A 285 -0.94 -0.52 -16.08
CA ILE A 285 -1.23 -1.78 -16.77
C ILE A 285 -2.70 -1.79 -17.16
N ALA A 286 -2.98 -1.80 -18.46
CA ALA A 286 -4.34 -1.68 -19.00
C ALA A 286 -4.93 -3.01 -19.49
N SER A 287 -4.08 -3.95 -19.90
CA SER A 287 -4.54 -5.28 -20.31
C SER A 287 -3.44 -6.34 -20.26
N VAL A 288 -3.86 -7.60 -20.09
CA VAL A 288 -3.00 -8.79 -20.15
C VAL A 288 -3.68 -9.84 -21.04
N GLY A 289 -2.92 -10.51 -21.89
CA GLY A 289 -3.42 -11.54 -22.79
C GLY A 289 -2.41 -12.63 -23.12
N LYS A 290 -2.89 -13.72 -23.71
CA LYS A 290 -2.07 -14.76 -24.34
C LYS A 290 -1.34 -14.17 -25.54
N TYR A 291 -0.20 -14.75 -25.92
CA TYR A 291 0.55 -14.24 -27.06
C TYR A 291 -0.24 -14.35 -28.36
N VAL A 292 -0.37 -13.22 -29.03
CA VAL A 292 -0.83 -13.12 -30.41
C VAL A 292 0.06 -12.09 -31.11
N ALA A 293 0.62 -12.45 -32.26
CA ALA A 293 1.58 -11.58 -32.97
C ALA A 293 1.02 -10.18 -33.32
N SER A 294 -0.30 -10.06 -33.45
CA SER A 294 -1.00 -8.80 -33.75
C SER A 294 -1.50 -8.04 -32.53
N GLY A 295 -1.18 -8.50 -31.32
CA GLY A 295 -1.77 -7.99 -30.09
C GLY A 295 -2.93 -8.85 -29.59
N ALA A 296 -3.11 -8.89 -28.27
CA ALA A 296 -4.07 -9.79 -27.62
C ALA A 296 -5.33 -9.05 -27.18
N CYS A 297 -5.20 -7.80 -26.75
CA CYS A 297 -6.30 -7.03 -26.17
C CYS A 297 -6.51 -5.72 -26.94
N ASN A 298 -7.72 -5.53 -27.47
CA ASN A 298 -8.09 -4.24 -28.06
C ASN A 298 -8.43 -3.24 -26.94
N VAL A 299 -7.47 -2.42 -26.55
CA VAL A 299 -7.66 -1.31 -25.59
C VAL A 299 -7.80 0.06 -26.25
N GLY A 300 -8.01 0.10 -27.57
CA GLY A 300 -8.20 1.36 -28.30
C GLY A 300 -6.95 2.25 -28.35
N LEU A 301 -5.76 1.65 -28.57
CA LEU A 301 -4.52 2.39 -28.82
C LEU A 301 -4.63 3.18 -30.13
N VAL A 302 -5.22 4.37 -30.08
CA VAL A 302 -5.21 5.28 -31.23
C VAL A 302 -3.80 5.81 -31.36
N ASN A 303 -3.06 5.32 -32.36
CA ASN A 303 -1.79 5.88 -32.81
C ASN A 303 -1.99 7.36 -33.17
N SER A 304 -1.78 8.24 -32.21
CA SER A 304 -1.81 9.68 -32.40
C SER A 304 -0.50 10.14 -33.02
N ASN A 305 -0.49 10.16 -34.35
CA ASN A 305 0.44 10.96 -35.13
C ASN A 305 0.09 12.45 -34.87
N PRO A 306 1.07 13.35 -34.59
CA PRO A 306 0.76 14.72 -34.25
C PRO A 306 0.40 15.47 -35.54
N SER A 307 -0.86 15.87 -35.66
CA SER A 307 -1.25 16.89 -36.64
C SER A 307 -1.82 18.07 -35.87
N SER A 308 -1.03 19.14 -35.91
CA SER A 308 -1.37 20.47 -35.46
C SER A 308 -2.72 20.93 -36.00
N SER A 309 -3.58 21.38 -35.10
CA SER A 309 -4.50 22.47 -35.42
C SER A 309 -4.82 23.24 -34.14
N SER A 310 -4.11 24.36 -34.03
CA SER A 310 -4.44 25.53 -33.24
C SER A 310 -5.92 25.88 -33.28
N VAL A 311 -6.53 26.06 -32.11
CA VAL A 311 -7.69 26.92 -31.94
C VAL A 311 -7.41 27.85 -30.77
N SER A 312 -7.10 29.10 -31.10
CA SER A 312 -7.09 30.22 -30.16
C SER A 312 -8.51 30.66 -29.87
N SER A 313 -8.84 30.81 -28.58
CA SER A 313 -9.84 31.77 -28.07
C SER A 313 -9.85 31.67 -26.55
N LEU A 314 -9.88 32.71 -25.73
CA LEU A 314 -9.75 34.15 -25.87
C LEU A 314 -9.55 34.60 -24.41
N VAL A 315 -8.56 35.45 -24.18
CA VAL A 315 -8.32 36.09 -22.88
C VAL A 315 -9.50 37.01 -22.58
N LEU A 316 -10.12 36.85 -21.41
CA LEU A 316 -10.86 37.91 -20.75
C LEU A 316 -10.35 38.02 -19.31
N SER A 317 -9.50 39.02 -19.11
CA SER A 317 -9.17 39.54 -17.79
C SER A 317 -10.35 40.38 -17.29
N SER A 318 -10.82 40.11 -16.08
CA SER A 318 -11.44 41.12 -15.25
C SER A 318 -11.07 40.88 -13.79
N SER A 319 -10.35 41.86 -13.26
CA SER A 319 -10.00 42.05 -11.87
C SER A 319 -11.23 42.23 -10.97
N SER A 320 -11.28 41.48 -9.86
CA SER A 320 -11.88 41.95 -8.61
C SER A 320 -11.34 41.15 -7.43
N VAL A 321 -10.79 41.89 -6.47
CA VAL A 321 -10.47 41.49 -5.11
C VAL A 321 -11.74 41.09 -4.36
N SER A 322 -11.62 40.14 -3.42
CA SER A 322 -12.62 39.71 -2.41
C SER A 322 -13.58 38.60 -2.84
N GLY A 323 -13.46 37.43 -2.22
CA GLY A 323 -14.45 36.35 -2.26
C GLY A 323 -13.89 35.06 -1.68
N ASP A 324 -14.38 34.69 -0.50
CA ASP A 324 -14.11 33.43 0.19
C ASP A 324 -14.37 32.21 -0.72
N CYS A 325 -13.55 31.16 -0.55
CA CYS A 325 -13.51 29.98 -1.42
C CYS A 325 -14.80 29.16 -1.39
N ALA A 326 -15.27 28.71 -2.55
CA ALA A 326 -16.51 27.93 -2.69
C ALA A 326 -16.33 26.42 -2.93
N ASP A 327 -15.15 25.86 -3.30
CA ASP A 327 -14.96 24.39 -3.47
C ASP A 327 -13.45 23.95 -3.49
N PRO A 328 -13.01 22.88 -2.77
CA PRO A 328 -11.59 22.42 -2.68
C PRO A 328 -11.27 20.89 -2.66
N LYS A 329 -9.99 20.46 -2.86
CA LYS A 329 -9.59 19.06 -3.19
C LYS A 329 -8.42 18.31 -2.46
N SER A 330 -7.51 18.89 -1.65
CA SER A 330 -6.53 18.09 -0.85
C SER A 330 -5.76 18.90 0.19
N VAL A 331 -5.20 18.26 1.24
CA VAL A 331 -4.20 18.80 2.21
C VAL A 331 -2.75 18.47 1.78
N SER A 332 -1.74 19.22 2.24
CA SER A 332 -0.31 18.96 1.87
C SER A 332 0.17 17.63 2.46
N GLU A 333 1.25 17.07 1.90
CA GLU A 333 1.86 15.76 2.22
C GLU A 333 2.34 15.58 3.70
N MET A 334 1.92 16.41 4.66
CA MET A 334 2.23 16.18 6.07
C MET A 334 1.34 15.11 6.69
N TRP A 335 0.01 15.21 6.53
CA TRP A 335 -0.92 14.24 7.10
C TRP A 335 -2.35 14.46 6.60
N ASP A 336 -3.01 13.39 6.16
CA ASP A 336 -4.45 13.36 5.89
C ASP A 336 -5.08 12.23 6.70
N GLY A 337 -5.98 12.58 7.61
CA GLY A 337 -6.70 11.62 8.45
C GLY A 337 -7.74 10.81 7.69
N SER A 338 -8.10 11.21 6.45
CA SER A 338 -8.93 10.41 5.53
C SER A 338 -8.18 9.18 5.01
N ASP A 339 -6.87 9.32 4.83
CA ASP A 339 -5.98 8.37 4.14
C ASP A 339 -5.02 7.67 5.10
N ALA A 340 -5.18 7.86 6.41
CA ALA A 340 -4.31 7.34 7.47
C ALA A 340 -4.49 5.83 7.72
N SER A 341 -4.69 5.04 6.67
CA SER A 341 -4.94 3.61 6.78
C SER A 341 -3.70 2.87 7.27
N TRP A 342 -2.47 3.24 6.87
CA TRP A 342 -1.27 2.44 7.20
C TRP A 342 -0.17 3.22 7.95
N ASP A 343 -0.19 4.55 7.90
CA ASP A 343 0.67 5.38 8.75
C ASP A 343 -0.14 6.51 9.41
N ALA A 344 -0.58 6.23 10.64
CA ALA A 344 -1.28 7.16 11.50
C ALA A 344 -0.46 8.41 11.89
N ARG A 345 0.85 8.42 11.60
CA ARG A 345 1.78 9.47 12.01
C ARG A 345 1.73 10.68 11.09
N VAL A 346 2.01 11.85 11.67
CA VAL A 346 2.28 13.06 10.91
C VAL A 346 3.69 13.01 10.30
N ILE A 347 3.82 13.17 8.99
CA ILE A 347 5.10 13.26 8.28
C ILE A 347 5.72 14.63 8.55
N THR A 348 6.53 14.71 9.62
CA THR A 348 7.17 15.96 10.06
C THR A 348 8.43 16.30 9.25
N GLY A 349 9.10 15.29 8.70
CA GLY A 349 10.43 15.41 8.08
C GLY A 349 11.55 15.73 9.09
N ALA A 350 11.34 15.41 10.37
CA ALA A 350 12.23 15.78 11.47
C ALA A 350 12.54 14.63 12.45
N ASP A 351 12.33 13.38 12.03
CA ASP A 351 12.54 12.21 12.89
C ASP A 351 13.98 12.10 13.42
N ASN A 352 14.11 11.75 14.71
CA ASN A 352 15.39 11.63 15.41
C ASN A 352 16.03 10.23 15.30
N GLY A 353 15.44 9.32 14.51
CA GLY A 353 15.89 7.94 14.35
C GLY A 353 15.28 6.95 15.34
N THR A 354 14.35 7.37 16.20
CA THR A 354 13.56 6.45 17.05
C THR A 354 12.24 6.04 16.42
N GLU A 355 11.94 6.54 15.21
CA GLU A 355 10.69 6.30 14.46
C GLU A 355 9.43 6.79 15.16
N THR A 356 9.55 7.50 16.29
CA THR A 356 8.42 8.00 17.10
C THR A 356 7.98 9.42 16.72
N SER A 357 8.56 10.00 15.67
CA SER A 357 8.09 11.27 15.13
C SER A 357 6.67 11.15 14.55
N GLY A 358 5.86 12.18 14.75
CA GLY A 358 4.52 12.28 14.19
C GLY A 358 3.44 11.49 14.94
N TYR A 359 3.79 10.70 15.97
CA TYR A 359 2.80 9.98 16.76
C TYR A 359 1.89 10.93 17.54
N TRP A 360 0.60 10.64 17.48
CA TRP A 360 -0.44 11.36 18.20
C TRP A 360 -0.52 10.93 19.66
N PHE A 361 -0.79 11.89 20.55
CA PHE A 361 -1.08 11.66 21.96
C PHE A 361 -2.20 12.59 22.42
N SER A 362 -2.99 12.17 23.40
CA SER A 362 -3.86 13.08 24.17
C SER A 362 -3.08 13.71 25.32
N PHE A 363 -3.42 14.93 25.69
CA PHE A 363 -2.94 15.56 26.91
C PHE A 363 -4.10 16.14 27.73
N GLY A 364 -3.88 16.25 29.04
CA GLY A 364 -4.86 16.82 29.98
C GLY A 364 -5.27 15.87 31.12
N ASN A 365 -5.28 14.56 30.86
CA ASN A 365 -5.38 13.54 31.92
C ASN A 365 -4.18 13.63 32.88
N ASP A 366 -2.98 13.84 32.33
CA ASP A 366 -1.72 13.88 33.08
C ASP A 366 -1.47 15.23 33.78
N MET A 367 -2.35 16.22 33.59
CA MET A 367 -2.20 17.58 34.13
C MET A 367 -3.04 17.82 35.39
N ASP A 368 -2.82 17.06 36.46
CA ASP A 368 -3.52 17.23 37.75
C ASP A 368 -5.07 17.06 37.67
N GLY A 369 -5.58 16.22 36.76
CA GLY A 369 -7.01 15.97 36.63
C GLY A 369 -7.81 17.16 36.06
N VAL A 370 -7.28 17.82 35.02
CA VAL A 370 -8.05 18.83 34.26
C VAL A 370 -9.30 18.23 33.63
N GLY A 371 -9.22 16.99 33.19
CA GLY A 371 -10.31 16.27 32.54
C GLY A 371 -9.77 15.19 31.63
N SER A 372 -10.63 14.62 30.77
CA SER A 372 -10.28 13.51 29.89
C SER A 372 -10.65 13.76 28.43
N VAL A 373 -9.90 13.08 27.55
CA VAL A 373 -10.23 12.93 26.12
C VAL A 373 -10.87 11.57 25.94
N ASN A 374 -12.16 11.57 25.65
CA ASN A 374 -12.95 10.37 25.40
C ASN A 374 -12.97 10.08 23.90
N TRP A 375 -12.38 8.95 23.52
CA TRP A 375 -12.26 8.52 22.13
C TRP A 375 -13.52 7.75 21.68
N PRO A 376 -13.90 7.83 20.39
CA PRO A 376 -15.08 7.12 19.87
C PRO A 376 -14.89 5.61 19.72
N GLY A 377 -13.68 5.09 19.91
CA GLY A 377 -13.34 3.66 19.91
C GLY A 377 -12.25 3.35 20.95
N PRO A 378 -11.98 2.06 21.24
CA PRO A 378 -10.87 1.67 22.11
C PRO A 378 -9.53 2.17 21.53
N LEU A 379 -8.65 2.64 22.41
CA LEU A 379 -7.25 2.87 22.06
C LEU A 379 -6.57 1.49 22.00
N GLY A 380 -5.85 1.21 20.92
CA GLY A 380 -5.05 -0.01 20.80
C GLY A 380 -3.98 -0.13 21.88
N HIS A 381 -3.32 -1.28 21.91
CA HIS A 381 -2.23 -1.51 22.85
C HIS A 381 -1.12 -0.46 22.69
N GLU A 382 -0.60 -0.01 23.84
CA GLU A 382 0.53 0.90 24.06
C GLU A 382 1.11 1.59 22.81
N TYR A 383 0.81 2.89 22.68
CA TYR A 383 1.42 3.89 21.78
C TYR A 383 0.83 4.09 20.37
N THR A 384 -0.25 3.39 19.98
CA THR A 384 -0.90 3.63 18.68
C THR A 384 -2.41 3.88 18.81
N LEU A 385 -2.90 4.99 18.24
CA LEU A 385 -4.30 5.10 17.86
C LEU A 385 -4.53 4.04 16.77
N GLU A 386 -5.44 3.09 16.98
CA GLU A 386 -5.76 2.07 15.96
C GLU A 386 -6.48 2.70 14.75
N GLU A 387 -6.42 1.98 13.62
CA GLU A 387 -7.10 2.25 12.35
C GLU A 387 -8.59 2.63 12.54
N ASP A 388 -9.23 2.10 13.59
CA ASP A 388 -10.62 2.35 13.95
C ASP A 388 -10.93 3.83 14.22
N ILE A 389 -10.04 4.58 14.87
CA ILE A 389 -10.27 6.01 15.15
C ILE A 389 -10.14 6.82 13.86
N PHE A 390 -9.10 6.55 13.06
CA PHE A 390 -8.89 7.28 11.80
C PHE A 390 -9.97 6.97 10.78
N GLY A 391 -10.35 5.70 10.63
CA GLY A 391 -11.45 5.29 9.75
C GLY A 391 -12.80 5.86 10.20
N TYR A 392 -13.06 5.93 11.50
CA TYR A 392 -14.31 6.47 12.03
C TYR A 392 -14.40 8.00 11.92
N CYS A 393 -13.34 8.69 12.36
CA CYS A 393 -13.28 10.15 12.42
C CYS A 393 -12.89 10.79 11.07
N LYS A 394 -12.31 10.01 10.14
CA LYS A 394 -11.52 10.53 9.02
C LYS A 394 -10.51 11.58 9.49
N GLY A 395 -9.83 11.28 10.59
CA GLY A 395 -9.10 12.24 11.42
C GLY A 395 -8.76 11.73 12.82
N VAL A 396 -8.26 12.63 13.67
CA VAL A 396 -8.09 12.42 15.11
C VAL A 396 -9.21 13.18 15.82
N CYS A 397 -10.21 12.45 16.30
CA CYS A 397 -11.37 13.04 16.96
C CYS A 397 -11.62 12.51 18.36
N GLY A 398 -12.12 13.37 19.24
CA GLY A 398 -12.40 13.04 20.63
C GLY A 398 -13.38 14.02 21.29
N GLU A 399 -14.09 13.53 22.30
CA GLU A 399 -14.90 14.34 23.20
C GLU A 399 -14.07 14.73 24.42
N LEU A 400 -13.90 16.03 24.63
CA LEU A 400 -13.18 16.61 25.76
C LEU A 400 -14.17 16.81 26.91
N GLU A 401 -13.91 16.20 28.06
CA GLU A 401 -14.69 16.36 29.29
C GLU A 401 -13.84 17.06 30.35
N PHE A 402 -14.20 18.28 30.72
CA PHE A 402 -13.45 19.09 31.68
C PHE A 402 -13.92 18.81 33.11
N ALA A 403 -13.04 18.32 33.98
CA ALA A 403 -13.32 18.17 35.42
C ALA A 403 -13.11 19.49 36.19
N LYS A 404 -12.19 20.34 35.70
CA LYS A 404 -11.91 21.69 36.21
C LYS A 404 -11.51 22.60 35.04
N ASP A 405 -11.41 23.90 35.30
CA ASP A 405 -10.94 24.87 34.31
C ASP A 405 -9.53 24.51 33.83
N GLY A 406 -9.31 24.49 32.51
CA GLY A 406 -8.00 24.17 31.95
C GLY A 406 -8.00 23.92 30.45
N TYR A 407 -6.95 23.24 29.99
CA TYR A 407 -6.76 22.87 28.59
C TYR A 407 -6.76 21.35 28.44
N LEU A 408 -7.50 20.87 27.44
CA LEU A 408 -7.50 19.47 27.01
C LEU A 408 -7.29 19.43 25.49
N GLY A 409 -6.75 18.33 24.98
CA GLY A 409 -6.62 18.18 23.55
C GLY A 409 -5.73 17.03 23.12
N VAL A 410 -5.28 17.14 21.87
CA VAL A 410 -4.42 16.16 21.21
C VAL A 410 -3.19 16.85 20.64
N GLY A 411 -2.07 16.15 20.54
CA GLY A 411 -0.85 16.67 19.95
C GLY A 411 -0.04 15.58 19.29
N PHE A 412 1.04 15.96 18.64
CA PHE A 412 2.02 15.02 18.10
C PHE A 412 3.44 15.50 18.33
N HIS A 413 4.37 14.55 18.45
CA HIS A 413 5.80 14.85 18.59
C HIS A 413 6.41 15.21 17.24
N VAL A 414 7.20 16.29 17.20
CA VAL A 414 7.80 16.77 15.95
C VAL A 414 8.98 15.92 15.49
N ALA A 415 9.83 15.49 16.44
CA ALA A 415 11.04 14.73 16.15
C ALA A 415 11.06 13.35 16.82
N GLY A 416 9.95 12.96 17.44
CA GLY A 416 9.85 11.74 18.25
C GLY A 416 10.31 11.94 19.70
N VAL A 417 10.37 10.84 20.44
CA VAL A 417 10.91 10.76 21.80
C VAL A 417 12.33 10.18 21.77
N VAL A 418 13.12 10.52 22.77
CA VAL A 418 14.47 9.94 22.97
C VAL A 418 14.32 8.70 23.85
N GLU A 419 14.88 7.56 23.43
CA GLU A 419 14.86 6.34 24.23
C GLU A 419 15.45 6.57 25.62
N PRO A 420 14.77 6.16 26.71
CA PRO A 420 15.28 6.36 28.06
C PRO A 420 16.49 5.48 28.35
N LEU A 421 17.46 6.05 29.07
CA LEU A 421 18.34 5.25 29.92
C LEU A 421 17.69 4.96 31.30
N ASP A 422 16.67 5.72 31.72
CA ASP A 422 16.12 5.73 33.09
C ASP A 422 14.57 5.76 33.18
N GLY A 423 13.85 5.26 32.17
CA GLY A 423 12.38 5.13 32.20
C GLY A 423 11.56 6.41 31.96
N ASN A 424 12.20 7.52 31.54
CA ASN A 424 11.53 8.71 31.03
C ASN A 424 11.90 8.94 29.55
N SER A 425 10.92 9.08 28.66
CA SER A 425 11.11 9.25 27.21
C SER A 425 10.84 10.70 26.80
N PRO A 426 11.77 11.65 26.98
CA PRO A 426 11.53 13.04 26.66
C PRO A 426 11.36 13.24 25.15
N ALA A 427 10.47 14.16 24.76
CA ALA A 427 10.30 14.55 23.37
C ALA A 427 11.56 15.26 22.83
N ALA A 428 12.06 14.80 21.69
CA ALA A 428 13.16 15.43 20.97
C ALA A 428 12.69 16.72 20.28
N LYS A 429 13.62 17.68 20.16
CA LYS A 429 13.37 18.98 19.53
C LYS A 429 13.91 19.03 18.11
N ALA A 430 13.15 19.65 17.21
CA ALA A 430 13.60 19.96 15.86
C ALA A 430 13.26 21.37 15.41
N ASN A 431 13.98 21.84 14.39
CA ASN A 431 13.72 23.11 13.73
C ASN A 431 12.69 22.91 12.61
N ILE A 432 11.52 23.55 12.73
CA ILE A 432 10.43 23.50 11.73
C ILE A 432 10.23 24.84 11.01
N SER A 433 11.24 25.71 11.02
CA SER A 433 11.18 27.02 10.37
C SER A 433 10.88 26.91 8.86
N SER A 434 11.35 25.84 8.22
CA SER A 434 11.13 25.53 6.80
C SER A 434 9.67 25.31 6.41
N TRP A 435 8.80 24.93 7.37
CA TRP A 435 7.37 24.77 7.12
C TRP A 435 6.68 26.12 6.86
N GLY A 436 7.30 27.23 7.28
CA GLY A 436 6.78 28.60 7.10
C GLY A 436 5.48 28.93 7.85
N GLY A 437 4.88 27.95 8.52
CA GLY A 437 3.56 27.98 9.13
C GLY A 437 2.91 26.60 9.10
N LEU A 438 1.67 26.52 9.59
CA LEU A 438 0.85 25.31 9.57
C LEU A 438 -0.51 25.58 8.92
N CYS A 439 -0.97 24.65 8.10
CA CYS A 439 -2.34 24.53 7.64
C CYS A 439 -3.02 23.40 8.41
N VAL A 440 -4.19 23.69 8.99
CA VAL A 440 -4.95 22.74 9.80
C VAL A 440 -6.36 22.63 9.23
N THR A 441 -6.75 21.42 8.85
CA THR A 441 -8.13 21.08 8.50
C THR A 441 -8.80 20.46 9.72
N TYR A 442 -9.84 21.10 10.24
CA TYR A 442 -10.46 20.74 11.51
C TYR A 442 -11.96 20.99 11.54
N ALA A 443 -12.62 20.33 12.49
CA ALA A 443 -13.91 20.70 13.03
C ALA A 443 -13.80 20.74 14.57
N SER A 444 -14.42 21.72 15.22
CA SER A 444 -14.36 21.92 16.67
C SER A 444 -15.61 22.64 17.17
N GLU A 445 -16.18 22.16 18.27
CA GLU A 445 -17.29 22.82 18.99
C GLU A 445 -16.84 24.04 19.80
N SER A 446 -15.54 24.28 19.90
CA SER A 446 -14.92 25.39 20.62
C SER A 446 -13.82 26.04 19.78
N ASP A 447 -13.36 27.22 20.20
CA ASP A 447 -12.13 27.78 19.65
C ASP A 447 -10.97 26.80 19.91
N LEU A 448 -10.13 26.58 18.90
CA LEU A 448 -9.07 25.59 18.91
C LEU A 448 -7.72 26.31 18.87
N ASP A 449 -6.96 26.20 19.95
CA ASP A 449 -5.61 26.74 20.03
C ASP A 449 -4.61 25.76 19.40
N VAL A 450 -3.89 26.20 18.37
CA VAL A 450 -2.71 25.50 17.84
C VAL A 450 -1.50 26.04 18.56
N VAL A 451 -0.84 25.18 19.34
CA VAL A 451 0.27 25.56 20.23
C VAL A 451 1.55 24.90 19.74
N VAL A 452 2.62 25.70 19.66
CA VAL A 452 3.98 25.22 19.40
C VAL A 452 4.68 25.08 20.75
N SER A 453 5.06 23.86 21.11
CA SER A 453 5.65 23.53 22.40
C SER A 453 7.11 23.10 22.27
N ASP A 454 7.96 23.62 23.16
CA ASP A 454 9.33 23.18 23.40
C ASP A 454 9.46 22.36 24.70
N ILE A 455 8.34 21.95 25.29
CA ILE A 455 8.27 21.13 26.50
C ILE A 455 8.56 19.66 26.16
N GLU A 456 9.55 19.07 26.85
CA GLU A 456 10.05 17.71 26.55
C GLU A 456 9.42 16.63 27.44
N ASP A 457 8.98 16.98 28.65
CA ASP A 457 8.50 16.05 29.69
C ASP A 457 6.99 15.81 29.66
N GLY A 458 6.29 16.34 28.65
CA GLY A 458 4.84 16.23 28.51
C GLY A 458 4.03 17.04 29.53
N ASN A 459 4.67 17.85 30.38
CA ASN A 459 3.98 18.66 31.38
C ASN A 459 3.48 20.00 30.79
N TYR A 460 2.27 19.98 30.24
CA TYR A 460 1.68 21.16 29.59
C TYR A 460 0.95 22.13 30.55
N ALA A 461 1.23 22.10 31.87
CA ALA A 461 0.52 22.96 32.83
C ALA A 461 0.61 24.47 32.52
N SER A 462 1.63 24.88 31.77
CA SER A 462 1.87 26.27 31.34
C SER A 462 1.51 26.54 29.87
N ILE A 463 0.64 25.74 29.26
CA ILE A 463 0.24 25.88 27.84
C ILE A 463 -0.27 27.28 27.48
N SER A 464 -0.85 28.01 28.44
CA SER A 464 -1.33 29.39 28.25
C SER A 464 -0.22 30.40 27.99
N GLN A 465 1.03 30.06 28.31
CA GLN A 465 2.21 30.92 28.11
C GLN A 465 2.97 30.61 26.81
N LEU A 466 2.69 29.45 26.19
CA LEU A 466 3.35 28.98 24.98
C LEU A 466 2.91 29.77 23.74
N SER A 467 3.73 29.71 22.69
CA SER A 467 3.43 30.35 21.41
C SER A 467 2.25 29.65 20.74
N LYS A 468 1.15 30.38 20.49
CA LYS A 468 -0.06 29.79 19.92
C LYS A 468 -0.80 30.70 18.97
N VAL A 469 -1.69 30.11 18.19
CA VAL A 469 -2.72 30.80 17.42
C VAL A 469 -4.07 30.14 17.66
N THR A 470 -5.12 30.95 17.80
CA THR A 470 -6.49 30.44 17.95
C THR A 470 -7.16 30.33 16.59
N LEU A 471 -7.60 29.13 16.23
CA LEU A 471 -8.49 28.88 15.11
C LEU A 471 -9.93 28.98 15.63
N PRO A 472 -10.83 29.71 14.96
CA PRO A 472 -12.17 29.93 15.48
C PRO A 472 -12.99 28.63 15.43
N LYS A 473 -13.92 28.48 16.36
CA LYS A 473 -14.92 27.42 16.38
C LYS A 473 -15.55 27.19 15.00
N SER A 474 -15.66 25.92 14.59
CA SER A 474 -16.31 25.52 13.35
C SER A 474 -16.79 24.08 13.46
N VAL A 475 -18.11 23.86 13.50
CA VAL A 475 -18.69 22.50 13.49
C VAL A 475 -18.75 21.89 12.09
N GLU A 476 -18.53 22.72 11.07
CA GLU A 476 -18.25 22.31 9.70
C GLU A 476 -16.74 22.20 9.50
N VAL A 477 -16.31 21.25 8.68
CA VAL A 477 -14.89 21.06 8.40
C VAL A 477 -14.35 22.30 7.69
N LYS A 478 -13.26 22.84 8.21
CA LYS A 478 -12.63 24.07 7.74
C LYS A 478 -11.13 23.90 7.71
N THR A 479 -10.47 24.49 6.71
CA THR A 479 -9.01 24.62 6.70
C THR A 479 -8.58 26.04 7.06
N GLN A 480 -7.62 26.17 7.98
CA GLN A 480 -6.99 27.44 8.34
C GLN A 480 -5.47 27.33 8.23
N CYS A 481 -4.88 28.20 7.42
CA CYS A 481 -3.42 28.28 7.27
C CYS A 481 -2.85 29.52 7.98
N VAL A 482 -1.90 29.31 8.87
CA VAL A 482 -1.30 30.34 9.72
C VAL A 482 0.22 30.32 9.57
N LYS A 483 0.84 31.49 9.34
CA LYS A 483 2.31 31.66 9.34
C LYS A 483 2.87 31.63 10.75
N TRP A 484 4.10 31.18 10.93
CA TRP A 484 4.76 31.19 12.25
C TRP A 484 4.78 32.55 12.95
N ASN A 485 4.91 33.64 12.20
CA ASN A 485 4.91 35.00 12.78
C ASN A 485 3.56 35.47 13.35
N ARG A 486 2.49 34.67 13.20
CA ARG A 486 1.18 34.92 13.80
C ARG A 486 0.98 34.16 15.11
N PHE A 487 1.90 33.28 15.48
CA PHE A 487 1.87 32.60 16.77
C PHE A 487 2.39 33.58 17.81
N GLU A 488 1.53 33.92 18.77
CA GLU A 488 1.81 34.90 19.81
C GLU A 488 2.18 34.16 21.09
N SER A 489 3.27 34.58 21.74
CA SER A 489 3.62 34.16 23.10
C SER A 489 3.41 35.30 24.08
N VAL A 490 3.19 34.97 25.36
CA VAL A 490 3.09 35.98 26.43
C VAL A 490 4.37 36.82 26.54
N GLU A 491 5.51 36.26 26.12
CA GLU A 491 6.80 36.96 26.08
C GLU A 491 7.03 37.81 24.81
N GLY A 492 6.12 37.79 23.84
CA GLY A 492 6.21 38.57 22.61
C GLY A 492 7.28 38.11 21.61
N LYS A 493 7.82 36.88 21.77
CA LYS A 493 8.68 36.26 20.76
C LYS A 493 7.82 35.83 19.59
N ASN A 494 7.93 36.56 18.48
CA ASN A 494 7.30 36.23 17.20
C ASN A 494 8.39 35.77 16.23
N GLY A 495 8.28 34.57 15.69
CA GLY A 495 9.32 34.03 14.80
C GLY A 495 9.09 32.58 14.40
N ALA A 496 9.87 32.12 13.42
CA ALA A 496 9.89 30.70 13.08
C ALA A 496 10.51 29.92 14.26
N PRO A 497 9.90 28.82 14.71
CA PRO A 497 10.37 28.14 15.90
C PRO A 497 11.55 27.21 15.55
N ASP A 498 12.68 27.43 16.22
CA ASP A 498 13.95 26.71 15.96
C ASP A 498 14.09 25.41 16.78
N LEU A 499 13.29 25.27 17.84
CA LEU A 499 13.31 24.13 18.75
C LEU A 499 11.86 23.80 19.15
N VAL A 500 11.25 22.85 18.46
CA VAL A 500 9.89 22.39 18.72
C VAL A 500 9.93 20.92 19.09
N ALA A 501 9.35 20.60 20.25
CA ALA A 501 9.16 19.25 20.71
C ALA A 501 7.82 18.68 20.22
N SER A 502 6.74 19.46 20.31
CA SER A 502 5.38 19.01 19.97
C SER A 502 4.53 20.14 19.38
N ILE A 503 3.57 19.76 18.54
CA ILE A 503 2.44 20.62 18.13
C ILE A 503 1.19 20.14 18.84
N LEU A 504 0.45 21.05 19.47
CA LEU A 504 -0.76 20.73 20.25
C LEU A 504 -1.98 21.41 19.64
N PHE A 505 -3.11 20.71 19.67
CA PHE A 505 -4.44 21.20 19.34
C PHE A 505 -5.26 21.20 20.63
N ALA A 506 -5.33 22.37 21.26
CA ALA A 506 -5.85 22.54 22.62
C ALA A 506 -7.17 23.29 22.62
N VAL A 507 -8.11 22.87 23.47
CA VAL A 507 -9.33 23.62 23.79
C VAL A 507 -9.27 24.05 25.24
N GLN A 508 -9.56 25.33 25.48
CA GLN A 508 -9.77 25.83 26.82
C GLN A 508 -11.24 25.60 27.23
N GLY A 509 -11.45 24.97 28.38
CA GLY A 509 -12.78 24.68 28.91
C GLY A 509 -12.91 25.04 30.38
N GLU A 510 -14.15 25.29 30.80
CA GLU A 510 -14.54 25.48 32.20
C GLU A 510 -14.90 24.12 32.82
N ALA A 511 -14.88 24.04 34.16
CA ALA A 511 -15.29 22.85 34.89
C ALA A 511 -16.68 22.35 34.47
N ASN A 512 -16.79 21.04 34.21
CA ASN A 512 -17.97 20.31 33.72
C ASN A 512 -18.42 20.67 32.29
N ALA A 513 -17.61 21.42 31.53
CA ALA A 513 -17.87 21.63 30.12
C ALA A 513 -17.54 20.38 29.31
N LYS A 514 -18.16 20.29 28.13
CA LYS A 514 -17.84 19.31 27.10
C LYS A 514 -17.58 20.01 25.78
N SER A 515 -16.67 19.48 24.98
CA SER A 515 -16.42 19.96 23.62
C SER A 515 -15.92 18.82 22.76
N ARG A 516 -16.34 18.74 21.51
CA ARG A 516 -15.77 17.80 20.52
C ARG A 516 -14.80 18.50 19.59
N ILE A 517 -13.73 17.79 19.24
CA ILE A 517 -12.75 18.21 18.24
C ILE A 517 -12.51 17.07 17.24
N ASN A 518 -12.16 17.44 16.01
CA ASN A 518 -11.64 16.54 14.99
C ASN A 518 -10.57 17.27 14.16
N ILE A 519 -9.35 16.74 14.17
CA ILE A 519 -8.26 17.18 13.29
C ILE A 519 -8.23 16.22 12.12
N ARG A 520 -8.51 16.71 10.90
CA ARG A 520 -8.66 15.87 9.71
C ARG A 520 -7.48 15.94 8.76
N GLY A 521 -6.66 16.98 8.85
CA GLY A 521 -5.49 17.10 7.98
C GLY A 521 -4.54 18.21 8.41
N LEU A 522 -3.27 18.02 8.09
CA LEU A 522 -2.19 18.96 8.36
C LEU A 522 -1.38 19.21 7.08
N GLY A 523 -0.82 20.41 6.96
CA GLY A 523 0.07 20.74 5.85
C GLY A 523 1.02 21.88 6.18
N LYS A 524 2.15 21.93 5.48
CA LYS A 524 3.11 23.04 5.63
C LYS A 524 2.56 24.29 4.96
N TYR A 525 2.68 25.44 5.61
CA TYR A 525 2.30 26.71 4.98
C TYR A 525 3.17 27.03 3.75
N SER A 526 4.43 26.61 3.73
CA SER A 526 5.36 26.84 2.61
C SER A 526 4.99 26.09 1.33
N GLU A 527 4.20 25.01 1.45
CA GLU A 527 3.79 24.14 0.35
C GLU A 527 2.38 24.46 -0.19
N LYS A 528 1.86 25.66 0.11
CA LYS A 528 0.49 26.05 -0.21
C LYS A 528 0.07 25.81 -1.67
N THR A 529 -0.67 24.74 -1.87
CA THR A 529 -1.71 24.62 -2.90
C THR A 529 -3.05 25.02 -2.28
N ASN A 530 -4.07 25.34 -3.09
CA ASN A 530 -5.32 25.92 -2.56
C ASN A 530 -6.12 24.89 -1.73
N PHE A 531 -6.42 25.23 -0.47
CA PHE A 531 -7.10 24.37 0.52
C PHE A 531 -8.49 24.87 0.87
N CYS A 532 -9.44 23.94 1.01
CA CYS A 532 -10.64 23.97 1.89
C CYS A 532 -11.12 22.48 1.98
N SER A 533 -12.18 22.16 2.73
CA SER A 533 -12.95 20.89 2.68
C SER A 533 -14.42 21.22 2.95
N THR A 534 -15.39 20.47 2.39
CA THR A 534 -16.85 20.76 2.52
C THR A 534 -17.70 19.63 3.10
N ASP A 535 -17.11 18.52 3.51
CA ASP A 535 -17.89 17.47 4.14
C ASP A 535 -18.28 17.87 5.55
N GLU A 536 -19.58 17.73 5.89
CA GLU A 536 -20.02 17.84 7.29
C GLU A 536 -19.30 16.77 8.11
N ASP A 537 -18.69 17.18 9.22
CA ASP A 537 -18.10 16.25 10.17
C ASP A 537 -19.23 15.55 10.95
N PRO A 538 -19.46 14.24 10.77
CA PRO A 538 -20.57 13.55 11.44
C PRO A 538 -20.35 13.43 12.95
N PHE A 539 -19.09 13.47 13.41
CA PHE A 539 -18.72 13.37 14.81
C PHE A 539 -19.01 14.68 15.54
N VAL A 540 -18.59 15.81 14.95
CA VAL A 540 -18.76 17.14 15.56
C VAL A 540 -20.19 17.68 15.37
N SER A 541 -20.85 17.39 14.24
CA SER A 541 -22.22 17.86 13.97
C SER A 541 -23.33 17.10 14.73
N GLY A 542 -23.02 15.94 15.32
CA GLY A 542 -23.97 15.10 16.04
C GLY A 542 -25.06 14.45 15.17
N LYS A 543 -24.97 14.51 13.83
CA LYS A 543 -25.98 13.98 12.89
C LYS A 543 -25.92 12.47 12.68
N LYS A 544 -24.82 11.81 13.05
CA LYS A 544 -24.76 10.35 13.23
C LYS A 544 -24.47 10.06 14.69
N GLY A 545 -25.53 10.03 15.51
CA GLY A 545 -25.44 9.42 16.83
C GLY A 545 -25.12 7.94 16.65
N LEU A 546 -23.89 7.54 16.95
CA LEU A 546 -23.56 6.14 17.09
C LEU A 546 -24.25 5.66 18.38
N VAL A 547 -25.29 4.85 18.21
CA VAL A 547 -25.76 3.97 19.27
C VAL A 547 -24.67 2.91 19.39
N ILE A 548 -23.70 3.16 20.27
CA ILE A 548 -22.76 2.12 20.72
C ILE A 548 -23.62 1.03 21.36
N LYS A 549 -23.52 -0.19 20.84
CA LYS A 549 -24.22 -1.35 21.37
C LYS A 549 -23.38 -2.03 22.44
#